data_AF-A0A7G1L1N4-F1
#
_entry.id   AF-A0A7G1L1N4-F1
#
_cell.length_a   1.000
_cell.length_b   1.000
_cell.length_c   1.000
_cell.angle_alpha   90.00
_cell.angle_beta   90.00
_cell.angle_gamma   90.00
#
_symmetry.space_group_name_H-M   'P 1'
#
loop_
_entity.id
_entity.type
_entity.pdbx_description
1 polymer ?
#
loop_
_entity_poly.entity_id
_entity_poly.type
_entity_poly.pdbx_seq_one_letter_code
_entity_poly.pdbx_strand_id
1 'polypeptide(L)'
;MNYPHIQAQTQQALQSVFDPQLNSRARRFLRSAKADSTLNAYQADTRIFVFWCQLHGLDPLQTTHHDIMNFLADQADGILADWVWLDKEEGMGELRNGEPRKPATLVRRLAGIRYAFKQKGIHPMPTEHAEIKEVMRGIVRLGDNRKRKTGALTLKPLACVLDEIDTGSPQNSEKIVR
;
A
#
# COMPACT_ATOMS: atom_id res chain seq x y z
N MET A 1 15.14 17.62 6.01
CA MET A 1 14.06 16.96 6.77
C MET A 1 14.58 15.61 7.22
N ASN A 2 14.68 15.35 8.52
CA ASN A 2 15.27 14.11 9.05
C ASN A 2 14.16 13.03 9.11
N TYR A 3 14.21 12.03 8.24
CA TYR A 3 13.30 10.88 8.33
C TYR A 3 13.74 10.00 9.51
N PRO A 4 12.87 9.68 10.47
CA PRO A 4 13.27 8.80 11.57
C PRO A 4 13.58 7.40 11.04
N HIS A 5 14.74 6.86 11.39
CA HIS A 5 15.09 5.45 11.20
C HIS A 5 14.14 4.58 12.06
N ILE A 6 13.09 4.01 11.44
CA ILE A 6 11.99 3.31 12.13
C ILE A 6 12.33 1.86 12.54
N GLN A 7 13.55 1.35 12.34
CA GLN A 7 13.76 -0.09 12.42
C GLN A 7 14.10 -0.64 13.82
N ALA A 8 14.87 0.07 14.66
CA ALA A 8 15.33 -0.48 15.95
C ALA A 8 14.67 0.14 17.20
N GLN A 9 14.49 1.46 17.25
CA GLN A 9 13.98 2.14 18.45
C GLN A 9 12.46 1.95 18.66
N THR A 10 11.72 1.77 17.56
CA THR A 10 10.26 1.54 17.57
C THR A 10 9.91 0.21 18.24
N GLN A 11 10.75 -0.83 18.10
CA GLN A 11 10.56 -2.15 18.71
C GLN A 11 10.66 -2.13 20.25
N GLN A 12 11.47 -1.23 20.83
CA GLN A 12 11.56 -1.08 22.29
C GLN A 12 10.45 -0.19 22.87
N ALA A 13 10.05 0.88 22.17
CA ALA A 13 8.88 1.68 22.57
C ALA A 13 7.54 0.92 22.45
N LEU A 14 7.49 -0.12 21.61
CA LEU A 14 6.35 -1.05 21.45
C LEU A 14 6.08 -1.94 22.68
N GLN A 15 7.00 -1.99 23.66
CA GLN A 15 6.89 -2.89 24.81
C GLN A 15 6.07 -2.33 25.98
N SER A 16 5.81 -1.01 26.03
CA SER A 16 5.27 -0.34 27.22
C SER A 16 3.75 -0.05 27.19
N VAL A 17 3.02 -0.38 26.12
CA VAL A 17 1.61 0.03 25.94
C VAL A 17 0.63 -1.12 26.21
N PHE A 18 0.87 -1.94 27.22
CA PHE A 18 -0.12 -2.94 27.65
C PHE A 18 -0.73 -2.53 28.98
N ASP A 19 -2.06 -2.60 29.04
CA ASP A 19 -2.85 -2.27 30.22
C ASP A 19 -2.30 -3.00 31.46
N PRO A 20 -1.91 -2.27 32.53
CA PRO A 20 -1.35 -2.86 33.73
C PRO A 20 -2.33 -3.83 34.43
N GLN A 21 -3.63 -3.74 34.14
CA GLN A 21 -4.65 -4.66 34.68
C GLN A 21 -4.61 -6.06 34.03
N LEU A 22 -3.95 -6.22 32.87
CA LEU A 22 -3.88 -7.51 32.19
C LEU A 22 -2.89 -8.46 32.88
N ASN A 23 -3.28 -9.73 33.03
CA ASN A 23 -2.38 -10.77 33.51
C ASN A 23 -1.29 -11.11 32.47
N SER A 24 -0.25 -11.83 32.93
CA SER A 24 0.94 -12.15 32.12
C SER A 24 0.63 -12.97 30.86
N ARG A 25 -0.37 -13.87 30.90
CA ARG A 25 -0.81 -14.65 29.74
C ARG A 25 -1.53 -13.78 28.71
N ALA A 26 -2.43 -12.90 29.15
CA ALA A 26 -3.14 -11.96 28.28
C ALA A 26 -2.15 -11.01 27.59
N ARG A 27 -1.17 -10.46 28.32
CA ARG A 27 -0.08 -9.65 27.73
C ARG A 27 0.76 -10.45 26.73
N ARG A 28 1.00 -11.74 26.97
CA ARG A 28 1.72 -12.61 26.02
C ARG A 28 0.92 -12.83 24.74
N PHE A 29 -0.36 -13.15 24.85
CA PHE A 29 -1.22 -13.31 23.68
C PHE A 29 -1.38 -12.02 22.89
N LEU A 30 -1.50 -10.86 23.54
CA LEU A 30 -1.51 -9.57 22.85
C LEU A 30 -0.19 -9.31 22.10
N ARG A 31 0.96 -9.64 22.71
CA ARG A 31 2.27 -9.55 22.05
C ARG A 31 2.40 -10.48 20.85
N SER A 32 1.86 -11.69 20.94
CA SER A 32 1.91 -12.70 19.88
C SER A 32 0.75 -12.59 18.88
N ALA A 33 -0.19 -11.67 19.06
CA ALA A 33 -1.43 -11.62 18.30
C ALA A 33 -1.25 -11.20 16.83
N LYS A 34 -0.11 -10.60 16.46
CA LYS A 34 0.14 -10.15 15.09
C LYS A 34 1.48 -10.68 14.59
N ALA A 35 1.42 -11.38 13.47
CA ALA A 35 2.59 -11.79 12.72
C ALA A 35 3.33 -10.56 12.16
N ASP A 36 4.65 -10.66 12.00
CA ASP A 36 5.49 -9.58 11.44
C ASP A 36 5.04 -9.14 10.05
N SER A 37 4.56 -10.09 9.24
CA SER A 37 3.99 -9.80 7.92
C SER A 37 2.79 -8.84 8.00
N THR A 38 1.95 -8.98 9.03
CA THR A 38 0.79 -8.11 9.27
C THR A 38 1.22 -6.73 9.74
N LEU A 39 2.22 -6.64 10.62
CA LEU A 39 2.76 -5.36 11.08
C LEU A 39 3.43 -4.58 9.94
N ASN A 40 4.21 -5.27 9.10
CA ASN A 40 4.83 -4.67 7.92
C ASN A 40 3.77 -4.16 6.93
N ALA A 41 2.69 -4.92 6.72
CA ALA A 41 1.57 -4.50 5.90
C ALA A 41 0.89 -3.24 6.46
N TYR A 42 0.63 -3.19 7.78
CA TYR A 42 0.05 -2.02 8.42
C TYR A 42 0.97 -0.80 8.39
N GLN A 43 2.28 -0.99 8.53
CA GLN A 43 3.25 0.09 8.40
C GLN A 43 3.23 0.67 6.98
N ALA A 44 3.19 -0.18 5.95
CA ALA A 44 3.07 0.25 4.57
C ALA A 44 1.75 0.99 4.32
N ASP A 45 0.63 0.46 4.81
CA ASP A 45 -0.68 1.08 4.65
C ASP A 45 -0.75 2.46 5.33
N THR A 46 -0.21 2.56 6.55
CA THR A 46 -0.15 3.81 7.31
C THR A 46 0.73 4.84 6.60
N ARG A 47 1.86 4.42 6.03
CA ARG A 47 2.72 5.30 5.23
C ARG A 47 1.95 5.92 4.08
N ILE A 48 1.21 5.10 3.33
CA ILE A 48 0.43 5.59 2.18
C ILE A 48 -0.62 6.60 2.65
N PHE A 49 -1.35 6.33 3.72
CA PHE A 49 -2.32 7.29 4.26
C PHE A 49 -1.67 8.61 4.70
N VAL A 50 -0.54 8.56 5.41
CA VAL A 50 0.19 9.75 5.87
C VAL A 50 0.64 10.61 4.69
N PHE A 51 1.21 9.99 3.65
CA PHE A 51 1.64 10.73 2.45
C PHE A 51 0.45 11.31 1.69
N TRP A 52 -0.66 10.59 1.59
CA TRP A 52 -1.89 11.11 1.00
C TRP A 52 -2.39 12.34 1.77
N CYS A 53 -2.41 12.29 3.11
CA CYS A 53 -2.79 13.46 3.92
C CYS A 53 -1.89 14.66 3.64
N GLN A 54 -0.56 14.45 3.59
CA GLN A 54 0.40 15.52 3.33
C GLN A 54 0.19 16.16 1.95
N LEU A 55 -0.05 15.36 0.91
CA LEU A 55 -0.34 15.86 -0.44
C LEU A 55 -1.64 16.67 -0.49
N HIS A 56 -2.60 16.37 0.39
CA HIS A 56 -3.85 17.09 0.54
C HIS A 56 -3.79 18.23 1.58
N GLY A 57 -2.61 18.52 2.16
CA GLY A 57 -2.44 19.59 3.15
C GLY A 57 -3.07 19.29 4.52
N LEU A 58 -3.32 18.02 4.84
CA LEU A 58 -3.95 17.56 6.08
C LEU A 58 -2.90 17.10 7.09
N ASP A 59 -3.18 17.30 8.38
CA ASP A 59 -2.44 16.65 9.47
C ASP A 59 -2.99 15.22 9.68
N PRO A 60 -2.18 14.16 9.45
CA PRO A 60 -2.61 12.76 9.62
C PRO A 60 -3.18 12.42 11.01
N LEU A 61 -2.82 13.16 12.06
CA LEU A 61 -3.31 12.91 13.43
C LEU A 61 -4.61 13.66 13.74
N GLN A 62 -5.01 14.62 12.91
CA GLN A 62 -6.25 15.40 13.04
C GLN A 62 -7.28 15.06 11.96
N THR A 63 -7.03 14.03 11.13
CA THR A 63 -7.96 13.63 10.07
C THR A 63 -9.29 13.17 10.63
N THR A 64 -10.36 13.62 9.99
CA THR A 64 -11.74 13.24 10.28
C THR A 64 -12.12 11.95 9.56
N HIS A 65 -13.33 11.44 9.82
CA HIS A 65 -13.87 10.34 9.04
C HIS A 65 -14.09 10.70 7.56
N HIS A 66 -14.37 11.97 7.24
CA HIS A 66 -14.49 12.45 5.85
C HIS A 66 -13.17 12.30 5.09
N ASP A 67 -12.05 12.65 5.71
CA ASP A 67 -10.73 12.51 5.09
C ASP A 67 -10.38 11.04 4.82
N ILE A 68 -10.76 10.15 5.74
CA ILE A 68 -10.60 8.70 5.55
C ILE A 68 -11.50 8.20 4.43
N MET A 69 -12.73 8.70 4.31
CA MET A 69 -13.64 8.33 3.22
C MET A 69 -13.12 8.81 1.86
N ASN A 70 -12.61 10.03 1.78
CA ASN A 70 -11.97 10.58 0.58
C ASN A 70 -10.74 9.75 0.19
N PHE A 71 -9.88 9.43 1.16
CA PHE A 71 -8.75 8.53 0.93
C PHE A 71 -9.21 7.18 0.36
N LEU A 72 -10.21 6.53 0.95
CA LEU A 72 -10.70 5.24 0.47
C LEU A 72 -11.27 5.32 -0.95
N ALA A 73 -11.95 6.41 -1.29
CA ALA A 73 -12.47 6.67 -2.63
C ALA A 73 -11.33 6.85 -3.65
N ASP A 74 -10.35 7.70 -3.34
CA ASP A 74 -9.18 7.91 -4.20
C ASP A 74 -8.43 6.59 -4.46
N GLN A 75 -8.20 5.80 -3.41
CA GLN A 75 -7.56 4.49 -3.57
C GLN A 75 -8.41 3.51 -4.40
N ALA A 76 -9.73 3.60 -4.35
CA ALA A 76 -10.63 2.78 -5.16
C ALA A 76 -10.60 3.18 -6.64
N ASP A 77 -10.36 4.46 -6.94
CA ASP A 77 -10.28 4.98 -8.31
C ASP A 77 -8.85 5.00 -8.87
N GLY A 78 -7.87 4.56 -8.08
CA GLY A 78 -6.47 4.53 -8.51
C GLY A 78 -5.76 5.88 -8.37
N ILE A 79 -6.37 6.85 -7.70
CA ILE A 79 -5.80 8.17 -7.43
C ILE A 79 -4.84 8.05 -6.24
N LEU A 80 -3.59 8.48 -6.43
CA LEU A 80 -2.50 8.38 -5.43
C LEU A 80 -2.43 6.98 -4.79
N ALA A 81 -2.68 5.95 -5.60
CA ALA A 81 -2.89 4.59 -5.11
C ALA A 81 -1.64 3.71 -5.16
N ASP A 82 -0.59 4.14 -5.85
CA ASP A 82 0.64 3.38 -6.06
C ASP A 82 1.82 4.03 -5.35
N TRP A 83 2.49 3.25 -4.50
CA TRP A 83 3.69 3.70 -3.81
C TRP A 83 4.92 3.34 -4.64
N VAL A 84 5.64 4.36 -5.08
CA VAL A 84 6.89 4.19 -5.84
C VAL A 84 8.07 4.53 -4.94
N TRP A 85 8.98 3.57 -4.79
CA TRP A 85 10.25 3.80 -4.10
C TRP A 85 11.17 4.61 -5.00
N LEU A 86 11.65 5.74 -4.49
CA LEU A 86 12.70 6.53 -5.13
C LEU A 86 14.06 6.13 -4.57
N ASP A 87 14.12 5.98 -3.25
CA ASP A 87 15.27 5.46 -2.54
C ASP A 87 14.78 4.56 -1.39
N LYS A 88 15.12 3.27 -1.47
CA LYS A 88 14.70 2.29 -0.48
C LYS A 88 15.54 2.35 0.79
N GLU A 89 16.80 2.75 0.69
CA GLU A 89 17.72 2.84 1.81
C GLU A 89 17.39 4.06 2.68
N GLU A 90 17.07 5.19 2.05
CA GLU A 90 16.62 6.40 2.74
C GLU A 90 15.13 6.37 3.11
N GLY A 91 14.39 5.35 2.66
CA GLY A 91 12.96 5.23 2.89
C GLY A 91 12.13 6.26 2.14
N MET A 92 12.69 6.87 1.10
CA MET A 92 12.03 7.87 0.26
C MET A 92 11.18 7.20 -0.80
N GLY A 93 9.96 7.68 -0.92
CA GLY A 93 9.05 7.32 -1.99
C GLY A 93 7.96 8.35 -2.13
N GLU A 94 7.15 8.14 -3.15
CA GLU A 94 6.06 9.03 -3.50
C GLU A 94 4.82 8.23 -3.89
N LEU A 95 3.67 8.89 -3.76
CA LEU A 95 2.41 8.36 -4.25
C LEU A 95 2.17 8.84 -5.68
N ARG A 96 1.81 7.89 -6.53
CA ARG A 96 1.40 8.14 -7.90
C ARG A 96 0.01 7.57 -8.14
N ASN A 97 -0.65 8.09 -9.16
CA ASN A 97 -1.83 7.42 -9.70
C ASN A 97 -1.43 6.05 -10.26
N GLY A 98 -2.33 5.09 -10.16
CA GLY A 98 -2.10 3.72 -10.60
C GLY A 98 -3.40 2.95 -10.72
N GLU A 99 -3.30 1.62 -10.64
CA GLU A 99 -4.49 0.77 -10.75
C GLU A 99 -5.40 0.89 -9.50
N PRO A 100 -6.74 0.94 -9.69
CA PRO A 100 -7.74 0.79 -8.64
C PRO A 100 -7.42 -0.29 -7.61
N ARG A 101 -7.53 0.05 -6.31
CA ARG A 101 -7.28 -0.93 -5.24
C ARG A 101 -8.51 -1.75 -4.94
N LYS A 102 -8.30 -3.07 -4.87
CA LYS A 102 -9.33 -4.04 -4.55
C LYS A 102 -9.95 -3.73 -3.18
N PRO A 103 -11.25 -4.00 -2.97
CA PRO A 103 -11.91 -3.78 -1.68
C PRO A 103 -11.18 -4.42 -0.49
N ALA A 104 -10.63 -5.63 -0.67
CA ALA A 104 -9.85 -6.30 0.38
C ALA A 104 -8.59 -5.51 0.80
N THR A 105 -7.93 -4.83 -0.15
CA THR A 105 -6.79 -3.96 0.13
C THR A 105 -7.22 -2.71 0.91
N LEU A 106 -8.38 -2.14 0.57
CA LEU A 106 -8.94 -0.99 1.27
C LEU A 106 -9.31 -1.32 2.72
N VAL A 107 -9.93 -2.49 2.95
CA VAL A 107 -10.20 -3.01 4.30
C VAL A 107 -8.91 -3.16 5.11
N ARG A 108 -7.86 -3.73 4.51
CA ARG A 108 -6.56 -3.88 5.17
C ARG A 108 -5.94 -2.52 5.53
N ARG A 109 -6.01 -1.55 4.61
CA ARG A 109 -5.53 -0.19 4.85
C ARG A 109 -6.26 0.49 6.00
N LEU A 110 -7.59 0.40 6.03
CA LEU A 110 -8.40 0.91 7.12
C LEU A 110 -8.00 0.29 8.47
N ALA A 111 -7.70 -1.02 8.49
CA ALA A 111 -7.20 -1.70 9.68
C ALA A 111 -5.81 -1.21 10.11
N GLY A 112 -4.92 -0.93 9.17
CA GLY A 112 -3.60 -0.33 9.42
C GLY A 112 -3.70 1.08 10.01
N ILE A 113 -4.54 1.94 9.41
CA ILE A 113 -4.81 3.30 9.91
C ILE A 113 -5.39 3.24 11.33
N ARG A 114 -6.41 2.41 11.55
CA ARG A 114 -7.01 2.20 12.87
C ARG A 114 -5.97 1.74 13.88
N TYR A 115 -5.08 0.85 13.49
CA TYR A 115 -4.01 0.39 14.35
C TYR A 115 -3.08 1.54 14.73
N ALA A 116 -2.63 2.36 13.77
CA ALA A 116 -1.80 3.53 14.04
C ALA A 116 -2.49 4.54 14.98
N PHE A 117 -3.76 4.85 14.74
CA PHE A 117 -4.56 5.74 15.58
C PHE A 117 -4.73 5.22 17.00
N LYS A 118 -4.95 3.91 17.18
CA LYS A 118 -4.95 3.29 18.51
C LYS A 118 -3.61 3.46 19.23
N GLN A 119 -2.49 3.25 18.53
CA GLN A 119 -1.17 3.43 19.14
C GLN A 119 -0.89 4.90 19.52
N LYS A 120 -1.54 5.86 18.86
CA LYS A 120 -1.45 7.30 19.14
C LYS A 120 -2.50 7.81 20.13
N GLY A 121 -3.40 6.94 20.60
CA GLY A 121 -4.47 7.32 21.54
C GLY A 121 -5.51 8.28 20.93
N ILE A 122 -5.72 8.24 19.62
CA ILE A 122 -6.70 9.11 18.95
C ILE A 122 -8.12 8.68 19.31
N HIS A 123 -8.88 9.58 19.93
CA HIS A 123 -10.28 9.40 20.30
C HIS A 123 -11.08 10.69 20.08
N PRO A 124 -12.34 10.62 19.60
CA PRO A 124 -13.04 9.42 19.14
C PRO A 124 -12.37 8.80 17.90
N MET A 125 -12.54 7.49 17.70
CA MET A 125 -11.84 6.77 16.63
C MET A 125 -12.47 7.08 15.26
N PRO A 126 -11.82 7.87 14.38
CA PRO A 126 -12.46 8.31 13.14
C PRO A 126 -12.71 7.13 12.17
N THR A 127 -11.89 6.09 12.21
CA THR A 127 -12.06 4.87 11.39
C THR A 127 -13.29 4.03 11.74
N GLU A 128 -13.96 4.31 12.87
CA GLU A 128 -15.13 3.56 13.34
C GLU A 128 -16.46 4.25 13.02
N HIS A 129 -16.43 5.41 12.37
CA HIS A 129 -17.64 6.14 11.98
C HIS A 129 -18.53 5.30 11.05
N ALA A 130 -19.85 5.36 11.24
CA ALA A 130 -20.81 4.51 10.52
C ALA A 130 -20.75 4.73 9.00
N GLU A 131 -20.54 5.96 8.55
CA GLU A 131 -20.49 6.32 7.13
C GLU A 131 -19.33 5.67 6.38
N ILE A 132 -18.23 5.32 7.05
CA ILE A 132 -17.13 4.59 6.42
C ILE A 132 -17.63 3.23 5.90
N LYS A 133 -18.56 2.58 6.61
CA LYS A 133 -19.16 1.33 6.14
C LYS A 133 -20.06 1.56 4.92
N GLU A 134 -20.74 2.69 4.83
CA GLU A 134 -21.56 3.05 3.67
C GLU A 134 -20.69 3.28 2.43
N VAL A 135 -19.60 4.04 2.58
CA VAL A 135 -18.62 4.27 1.52
C VAL A 135 -18.01 2.95 1.04
N MET A 136 -17.59 2.07 1.96
CA MET A 136 -17.07 0.76 1.59
C MET A 136 -18.09 -0.10 0.83
N ARG A 137 -19.38 -0.05 1.19
CA ARG A 137 -20.45 -0.72 0.42
C ARG A 137 -20.62 -0.11 -0.96
N GLY A 138 -20.55 1.22 -1.07
CA GLY A 138 -20.55 1.95 -2.33
C GLY A 138 -19.40 1.50 -3.25
N ILE A 139 -18.18 1.47 -2.73
CA ILE A 139 -16.98 1.02 -3.46
C ILE A 139 -17.10 -0.42 -3.92
N VAL A 140 -17.61 -1.33 -3.07
CA VAL A 140 -17.84 -2.73 -3.47
C VAL A 140 -18.87 -2.84 -4.59
N ARG A 141 -19.92 -2.02 -4.56
CA ARG A 141 -21.00 -2.03 -5.56
C ARG A 141 -20.60 -1.40 -6.89
N LEU A 142 -19.90 -0.26 -6.85
CA LEU A 142 -19.58 0.57 -8.02
C LEU A 142 -18.19 0.32 -8.59
N GLY A 143 -17.24 -0.13 -7.76
CA GLY A 143 -15.87 -0.34 -8.19
C GLY A 143 -15.79 -1.37 -9.32
N ASP A 144 -14.84 -1.17 -10.24
CA ASP A 144 -14.61 -2.06 -11.39
C ASP A 144 -14.03 -3.40 -10.91
N ASN A 145 -14.89 -4.22 -10.30
CA ASN A 145 -14.62 -5.60 -9.90
C ASN A 145 -14.66 -6.55 -11.09
N ARG A 146 -14.74 -6.03 -12.33
CA ARG A 146 -14.52 -6.85 -13.52
C ARG A 146 -13.12 -7.42 -13.40
N LYS A 147 -13.05 -8.72 -13.13
CA LYS A 147 -11.86 -9.51 -13.36
C LYS A 147 -11.43 -9.17 -14.79
N ARG A 148 -10.41 -8.30 -14.95
CA ARG A 148 -9.57 -8.34 -16.14
C ARG A 148 -9.08 -9.78 -16.13
N LYS A 149 -9.73 -10.65 -16.91
CA LYS A 149 -9.15 -11.93 -17.26
C LYS A 149 -7.79 -11.52 -17.80
N THR A 150 -6.73 -11.85 -17.08
CA THR A 150 -5.39 -11.77 -17.63
C THR A 150 -5.52 -12.52 -18.94
N GLY A 151 -5.51 -11.80 -20.06
CA GLY A 151 -5.33 -12.47 -21.33
C GLY A 151 -4.07 -13.28 -21.11
N ALA A 152 -4.19 -14.61 -21.15
CA ALA A 152 -3.01 -15.44 -21.39
C ALA A 152 -2.24 -14.69 -22.48
N LEU A 153 -0.94 -14.42 -22.28
CA LEU A 153 -0.07 -13.82 -23.28
C LEU A 153 -0.39 -14.47 -24.62
N THR A 154 -1.29 -13.88 -25.40
CA THR A 154 -1.68 -14.39 -26.69
C THR A 154 -0.48 -14.06 -27.52
N LEU A 155 0.13 -15.05 -28.15
CA LEU A 155 1.36 -15.01 -28.94
C LEU A 155 1.58 -13.79 -29.87
N LYS A 156 0.61 -12.89 -30.04
CA LYS A 156 0.65 -11.68 -30.86
C LYS A 156 1.69 -10.61 -30.44
N PRO A 157 1.84 -10.18 -29.16
CA PRO A 157 2.88 -9.23 -28.81
C PRO A 157 4.28 -9.82 -28.97
N LEU A 158 4.44 -11.14 -28.72
CA LEU A 158 5.71 -11.82 -28.92
C LEU A 158 6.06 -11.91 -30.41
N ALA A 159 5.08 -12.17 -31.28
CA ALA A 159 5.30 -12.17 -32.73
C ALA A 159 5.74 -10.78 -33.26
N CYS A 160 5.12 -9.69 -32.80
CA CYS A 160 5.57 -8.34 -33.18
C CYS A 160 6.99 -8.02 -32.68
N VAL A 161 7.34 -8.43 -31.46
CA VAL A 161 8.70 -8.22 -30.92
C VAL A 161 9.72 -9.10 -31.63
N LEU A 162 9.35 -10.32 -32.05
CA LEU A 162 10.22 -11.22 -32.80
C LEU A 162 10.40 -10.80 -34.27
N ASP A 163 9.39 -10.20 -34.92
CA ASP A 163 9.48 -9.67 -36.29
C ASP A 163 10.37 -8.41 -36.38
N GLU A 164 10.52 -7.65 -35.30
CA GLU A 164 11.45 -6.50 -35.23
C GLU A 164 12.92 -6.91 -35.01
N ILE A 165 13.18 -8.18 -34.65
CA ILE A 165 14.55 -8.70 -34.52
C ILE A 165 14.98 -9.20 -35.90
N ASP A 166 15.50 -8.29 -36.70
CA ASP A 166 16.20 -8.61 -37.95
C ASP A 166 17.42 -9.50 -37.63
N THR A 167 17.34 -10.78 -38.01
CA THR A 167 18.48 -11.72 -37.95
C THR A 167 19.23 -11.80 -39.28
N GLY A 168 19.00 -10.85 -40.19
CA GLY A 168 19.76 -10.68 -41.42
C GLY A 168 21.20 -10.26 -41.17
N SER A 169 22.09 -11.24 -40.98
CA SER A 169 23.52 -11.05 -41.25
C SER A 169 23.71 -10.71 -42.73
N PRO A 170 24.64 -9.79 -43.07
CA PRO A 170 25.54 -10.14 -44.15
C PRO A 170 27.02 -9.73 -43.95
N GLN A 171 27.87 -10.69 -44.37
CA GLN A 171 29.12 -10.51 -45.11
C GLN A 171 30.40 -10.12 -44.35
N ASN A 172 31.28 -11.12 -44.16
CA ASN A 172 32.72 -10.92 -44.14
C ASN A 172 33.37 -11.65 -45.33
N SER A 173 33.92 -10.84 -46.23
CA SER A 173 35.13 -11.01 -47.05
C SER A 173 35.53 -12.38 -47.64
N GLU A 174 35.64 -12.38 -48.98
CA GLU A 174 36.79 -12.83 -49.80
C GLU A 174 37.34 -14.27 -49.73
N LYS A 175 37.69 -14.73 -50.95
CA LYS A 175 38.62 -15.80 -51.39
C LYS A 175 37.92 -17.07 -51.90
N ILE A 176 38.29 -17.73 -53.01
CA ILE A 176 39.40 -17.63 -54.00
C ILE A 176 39.09 -18.71 -55.08
N VAL A 177 39.35 -18.43 -56.37
CA VAL A 177 39.81 -19.36 -57.43
C VAL A 177 38.83 -20.50 -57.85
N ARG A 178 38.48 -20.73 -59.12
CA ARG A 178 39.16 -20.59 -60.42
C ARG A 178 38.12 -20.62 -61.54
#